data_AF-A0A9E2CQB6-F1
#
_entry.id   AF-A0A9E2CQB6-F1
#
_cell.length_a   1.000
_cell.length_b   1.000
_cell.length_c   1.000
_cell.angle_alpha   90.00
_cell.angle_beta   90.00
_cell.angle_gamma   90.00
#
_symmetry.space_group_name_H-M   'P 1'
#
loop_
_entity.id
_entity.type
_entity.pdbx_description
1 polymer ?
#
loop_
_entity_poly.entity_id
_entity_poly.type
_entity_poly.pdbx_seq_one_letter_code
_entity_poly.pdbx_strand_id
1 'polypeptide(L)'
;MAENGKLQEILSKLTARQLAFISARLSSQSDKEAAKKAGIPSQTVYNWDEKEIINEAIRLAKTEALTLAREELSRLTLDAVAVLRDELSGKRGDKLRFDAAREVFDRAGLESTSKLDITSKGEQVGGFSDGQRAALVTAIIERAGATGQDTSE
;
A
#
# COMPACT_ATOMS: atom_id res chain seq x y z
N MET A 1 0.52 -10.66 -14.30
CA MET A 1 0.26 -12.00 -13.72
C MET A 1 1.42 -13.01 -13.87
N ALA A 2 2.49 -12.73 -14.63
CA ALA A 2 3.58 -13.70 -14.87
C ALA A 2 4.57 -13.92 -13.70
N GLU A 3 4.74 -12.93 -12.81
CA GLU A 3 5.74 -13.03 -11.72
C GLU A 3 5.36 -14.01 -10.61
N ASN A 4 4.06 -14.23 -10.38
CA ASN A 4 3.60 -15.11 -9.30
C ASN A 4 3.89 -16.60 -9.59
N GLY A 5 3.71 -17.02 -10.85
CA GLY A 5 4.10 -18.36 -11.31
C GLY A 5 5.60 -18.63 -11.18
N LYS A 6 6.43 -17.62 -11.46
CA LYS A 6 7.90 -17.72 -11.34
C LYS A 6 8.34 -17.91 -9.89
N LEU A 7 7.72 -17.20 -8.94
CA LEU A 7 8.04 -17.35 -7.52
C LEU A 7 7.68 -18.76 -7.02
N GLN A 8 6.49 -19.27 -7.33
CA GLN A 8 6.07 -20.61 -6.94
C GLN A 8 7.00 -21.70 -7.49
N GLU A 9 7.43 -21.54 -8.75
CA GLU A 9 8.40 -22.46 -9.37
C GLU A 9 9.74 -22.46 -8.61
N ILE A 10 10.26 -21.28 -8.26
CA ILE A 10 11.52 -21.16 -7.51
C ILE A 10 11.36 -21.78 -6.11
N LEU A 11 10.29 -21.44 -5.38
CA LEU A 11 10.07 -21.92 -4.02
C LEU A 11 9.93 -23.46 -3.97
N SER A 12 9.35 -24.08 -5.00
CA SER A 12 9.20 -25.54 -5.08
C SER A 12 10.51 -26.31 -5.16
N LYS A 13 11.59 -25.65 -5.60
CA LYS A 13 12.94 -26.24 -5.76
C LYS A 13 13.81 -26.04 -4.52
N LEU A 14 13.36 -25.24 -3.54
CA LEU A 14 14.13 -24.90 -2.36
C LEU A 14 13.90 -25.87 -1.20
N THR A 15 14.96 -26.08 -0.42
CA THR A 15 14.91 -26.87 0.81
C THR A 15 14.16 -26.13 1.93
N ALA A 16 13.63 -26.88 2.89
CA ALA A 16 12.94 -26.32 4.06
C ALA A 16 13.79 -25.27 4.83
N ARG A 17 15.12 -25.44 4.89
CA ARG A 17 16.03 -24.47 5.52
C ARG A 17 16.12 -23.17 4.71
N GLN A 18 16.20 -23.26 3.39
CA GLN A 18 16.22 -22.08 2.51
C GLN A 18 14.87 -21.34 2.56
N LEU A 19 13.74 -22.07 2.60
CA LEU A 19 12.41 -21.47 2.77
C LEU A 19 12.27 -20.75 4.12
N ALA A 20 12.74 -21.37 5.21
CA ALA A 20 12.76 -20.73 6.53
C ALA A 20 13.61 -19.45 6.54
N PHE A 21 14.76 -19.47 5.85
CA PHE A 21 15.58 -18.28 5.68
C PHE A 21 14.86 -17.18 4.88
N ILE A 22 14.21 -17.51 3.77
CA ILE A 22 13.46 -16.55 2.95
C ILE A 22 12.37 -15.88 3.79
N SER A 23 11.57 -16.67 4.51
CA SER A 23 10.53 -16.15 5.42
C SER A 23 11.12 -15.20 6.47
N ALA A 24 12.22 -15.60 7.12
CA ALA A 24 12.92 -14.75 8.08
C ALA A 24 13.48 -13.48 7.44
N ARG A 25 13.89 -13.54 6.16
CA ARG A 25 14.50 -12.43 5.44
C ARG A 25 13.50 -11.36 5.01
N LEU A 26 12.22 -11.72 4.85
CA LEU A 26 11.15 -10.75 4.57
C LEU A 26 10.98 -9.73 5.71
N SER A 27 11.25 -10.13 6.95
CA SER A 27 11.07 -9.29 8.16
C SER A 27 12.38 -8.83 8.81
N SER A 28 13.54 -9.11 8.21
CA SER A 28 14.86 -8.80 8.78
C SER A 28 15.62 -7.80 7.93
N GLN A 29 16.46 -6.99 8.56
CA GLN A 29 17.24 -5.97 7.84
C GLN A 29 18.48 -6.56 7.18
N SER A 30 19.06 -7.62 7.76
CA SER A 30 20.28 -8.27 7.26
C SER A 30 20.15 -9.78 7.12
N ASP A 31 21.00 -10.37 6.27
CA ASP A 31 21.10 -11.82 6.10
C ASP A 31 21.56 -12.50 7.40
N LYS A 32 22.43 -11.84 8.17
CA LYS A 32 22.91 -12.33 9.47
C LYS A 32 21.75 -12.45 10.48
N GLU A 33 20.89 -11.44 10.52
CA GLU A 33 19.70 -11.43 11.39
C GLU A 33 18.68 -12.49 10.93
N ALA A 34 18.43 -12.59 9.63
CA ALA A 34 17.53 -13.59 9.06
C ALA A 34 18.02 -15.02 9.33
N ALA A 35 19.32 -15.28 9.16
CA ALA A 35 19.94 -16.56 9.48
C ALA A 35 19.75 -16.92 10.96
N LYS A 36 19.96 -15.96 11.87
CA LYS A 36 19.73 -16.16 13.31
C LYS A 36 18.26 -16.50 13.60
N LYS A 37 17.30 -15.78 13.02
CA LYS A 37 15.85 -16.06 13.17
C LYS A 37 15.46 -17.42 12.60
N ALA A 38 16.08 -17.84 11.51
CA ALA A 38 15.85 -19.14 10.88
C ALA A 38 16.59 -20.30 11.59
N GLY A 39 17.40 -20.02 12.62
CA GLY A 39 18.20 -21.04 13.31
C GLY A 39 19.36 -21.60 12.47
N ILE A 40 19.85 -20.83 11.49
CA ILE A 40 20.90 -21.24 10.55
C ILE A 40 22.19 -20.45 10.85
N PRO A 41 23.36 -21.10 10.90
CA PRO A 41 24.63 -20.38 10.97
C PRO A 41 24.78 -19.44 9.76
N SER A 42 25.14 -18.17 9.98
CA SER A 42 25.24 -17.19 8.89
C SER A 42 26.23 -17.62 7.80
N GLN A 43 27.31 -18.31 8.18
CA GLN A 43 28.28 -18.87 7.24
C GLN A 43 27.64 -19.85 6.24
N THR A 44 26.69 -20.66 6.69
CA THR A 44 25.96 -21.60 5.82
C THR A 44 25.18 -20.85 4.74
N VAL A 45 24.53 -19.74 5.09
CA VAL A 45 23.79 -18.90 4.15
C VAL A 45 24.73 -18.25 3.13
N TYR A 46 25.89 -17.78 3.57
CA TYR A 46 26.88 -17.16 2.68
C TYR A 46 27.51 -18.15 1.69
N ASN A 47 27.55 -19.43 2.06
CA ASN A 47 28.15 -20.49 1.26
C ASN A 47 27.13 -21.25 0.38
N TRP A 48 25.88 -20.81 0.27
CA TRP A 48 24.91 -21.46 -0.62
C TRP A 48 25.23 -21.17 -2.09
N ASP A 49 25.38 -22.24 -2.88
CA ASP A 49 25.65 -22.13 -4.32
C ASP A 49 24.47 -21.49 -5.07
N GLU A 50 23.25 -21.69 -4.60
CA GLU A 50 22.00 -21.20 -5.19
C GLU A 50 21.61 -19.79 -4.71
N LYS A 51 22.56 -19.01 -4.16
CA LYS A 51 22.28 -17.73 -3.52
C LYS A 51 21.58 -16.73 -4.43
N GLU A 52 21.89 -16.73 -5.72
CA GLU A 52 21.23 -15.87 -6.70
C GLU A 52 19.73 -16.19 -6.83
N ILE A 53 19.39 -17.48 -6.88
CA ILE A 53 18.00 -17.96 -6.95
C ILE A 53 17.25 -17.59 -5.67
N ILE A 54 17.88 -17.76 -4.52
CA ILE A 54 17.30 -17.40 -3.21
C ILE A 54 17.06 -15.89 -3.11
N ASN A 55 18.01 -15.07 -3.57
CA ASN A 55 17.87 -13.61 -3.59
C ASN A 55 16.75 -13.16 -4.53
N GLU A 56 16.62 -13.79 -5.70
CA GLU A 56 15.52 -13.53 -6.63
C GLU A 56 14.17 -13.93 -6.00
N ALA A 57 14.10 -15.06 -5.30
CA ALA A 57 12.89 -15.46 -4.56
C ALA A 57 12.51 -14.42 -3.49
N ILE A 58 13.49 -13.91 -2.73
CA ILE A 58 13.27 -12.85 -1.74
C ILE A 58 12.75 -11.57 -2.41
N ARG A 59 13.34 -11.18 -3.53
CA ARG A 59 12.92 -9.98 -4.27
C ARG A 59 11.47 -10.12 -4.74
N LEU A 60 11.13 -11.24 -5.39
CA LEU A 60 9.79 -11.53 -5.87
C LEU A 60 8.77 -11.58 -4.72
N ALA A 61 9.09 -12.27 -3.63
CA ALA A 61 8.22 -12.35 -2.46
C ALA A 61 7.99 -10.98 -1.79
N LYS A 62 9.00 -10.10 -1.75
CA LYS A 62 8.82 -8.71 -1.27
C LYS A 62 7.91 -7.90 -2.16
N THR A 63 8.06 -8.03 -3.48
CA THR A 63 7.17 -7.36 -4.44
C THR A 63 5.72 -7.84 -4.27
N GLU A 64 5.51 -9.15 -4.12
CA GLU A 64 4.17 -9.70 -3.90
C GLU A 64 3.57 -9.22 -2.58
N ALA A 65 4.34 -9.24 -1.48
CA ALA A 65 3.89 -8.73 -0.19
C ALA A 65 3.48 -7.24 -0.27
N LEU A 66 4.19 -6.44 -1.07
CA LEU A 66 3.86 -5.04 -1.29
C LEU A 66 2.61 -4.87 -2.13
N THR A 67 2.38 -5.72 -3.13
CA THR A 67 1.12 -5.76 -3.90
C THR A 67 -0.05 -6.10 -2.99
N LEU A 68 0.06 -7.15 -2.18
CA LEU A 68 -0.99 -7.53 -1.23
C LEU A 68 -1.26 -6.41 -0.20
N ALA A 69 -0.23 -5.77 0.31
CA ALA A 69 -0.37 -4.64 1.23
C ALA A 69 -1.09 -3.45 0.58
N ARG A 70 -0.84 -3.18 -0.71
CA ARG A 70 -1.55 -2.13 -1.47
C ARG A 70 -3.02 -2.48 -1.70
N GLU A 71 -3.31 -3.73 -2.03
CA GLU A 71 -4.68 -4.21 -2.21
C GLU A 71 -5.46 -4.08 -0.90
N GLU A 72 -4.86 -4.48 0.23
CA GLU A 72 -5.48 -4.37 1.54
C GLU A 72 -5.66 -2.90 1.95
N LEU A 73 -4.67 -2.04 1.71
CA LEU A 73 -4.80 -0.60 1.93
C LEU A 73 -5.95 -0.01 1.10
N SER A 74 -6.11 -0.45 -0.15
CA SER A 74 -7.21 -0.02 -1.02
C SER A 74 -8.58 -0.42 -0.46
N ARG A 75 -8.70 -1.62 0.11
CA ARG A 75 -9.93 -2.07 0.79
C ARG A 75 -10.22 -1.25 2.04
N LEU A 76 -9.23 -1.09 2.91
CA LEU A 76 -9.37 -0.28 4.13
C LEU A 76 -9.73 1.18 3.82
N THR A 77 -9.27 1.71 2.67
CA THR A 77 -9.65 3.05 2.22
C THR A 77 -11.15 3.15 1.93
N LEU A 78 -11.77 2.11 1.35
CA LEU A 78 -13.22 2.09 1.13
C LEU A 78 -13.99 2.11 2.45
N ASP A 79 -13.53 1.33 3.44
CA ASP A 79 -14.13 1.34 4.78
C ASP A 79 -13.94 2.68 5.50
N ALA A 80 -12.76 3.30 5.34
CA ALA A 80 -12.48 4.62 5.87
C ALA A 80 -13.40 5.69 5.25
N VAL A 81 -13.76 5.60 3.96
CA VAL A 81 -14.72 6.51 3.31
C VAL A 81 -16.08 6.44 4.00
N ALA A 82 -16.53 5.23 4.35
CA ALA A 82 -17.80 5.03 5.04
C ALA A 82 -17.77 5.68 6.43
N VAL A 83 -16.70 5.47 7.20
CA VAL A 83 -16.52 6.12 8.51
C VAL A 83 -16.52 7.64 8.38
N LEU A 84 -15.78 8.21 7.43
CA LEU A 84 -15.76 9.66 7.21
C LEU A 84 -17.14 10.20 6.83
N ARG A 85 -17.93 9.48 6.02
CA ARG A 85 -19.30 9.86 5.65
C ARG A 85 -20.24 9.85 6.85
N ASP A 86 -20.15 8.83 7.69
CA ASP A 86 -20.97 8.69 8.89
C ASP A 86 -20.64 9.80 9.90
N GLU A 87 -19.36 10.10 10.08
CA GLU A 87 -18.90 11.20 10.95
C GLU A 87 -19.31 12.58 10.42
N LEU A 88 -19.28 12.80 9.09
CA LEU A 88 -19.74 14.05 8.46
C LEU A 88 -21.25 14.26 8.57
N SER A 89 -22.04 13.18 8.62
CA SER A 89 -23.50 13.23 8.72
C SER A 89 -24.02 13.11 10.17
N GLY A 90 -23.17 12.71 11.11
CA GLY A 90 -23.48 12.54 12.53
C GLY A 90 -23.48 13.84 13.35
N LYS A 91 -24.30 13.89 14.41
CA LYS A 91 -24.40 15.04 15.34
C LYS A 91 -23.41 15.02 16.51
N ARG A 92 -22.73 13.90 16.76
CA ARG A 92 -21.67 13.74 17.76
C ARG A 92 -20.62 12.80 17.18
N GLY A 93 -19.46 13.33 16.86
CA GLY A 93 -18.41 12.57 16.20
C GLY A 93 -17.48 11.84 17.16
N ASP A 94 -17.10 10.62 16.80
CA ASP A 94 -16.03 9.87 17.43
C ASP A 94 -14.70 10.30 16.80
N LYS A 95 -14.06 11.30 17.43
CA LYS A 95 -12.81 11.90 16.95
C LYS A 95 -11.71 10.86 16.70
N LEU A 96 -11.65 9.78 17.50
CA LEU A 96 -10.61 8.76 17.35
C LEU A 96 -10.83 7.94 16.08
N ARG A 97 -12.08 7.59 15.76
CA ARG A 97 -12.43 6.88 14.51
C ARG A 97 -12.20 7.76 13.29
N PHE A 98 -12.51 9.05 13.39
CA PHE A 98 -12.22 10.02 12.34
C PHE A 98 -10.72 10.17 12.09
N ASP A 99 -9.91 10.34 13.15
CA ASP A 99 -8.46 10.48 13.05
C ASP A 99 -7.82 9.21 12.44
N ALA A 100 -8.29 8.01 12.80
CA ALA A 100 -7.84 6.75 12.20
C ALA A 100 -8.24 6.60 10.71
N ALA A 101 -9.48 6.96 10.35
CA ALA A 101 -9.94 6.91 8.96
C ALA A 101 -9.16 7.90 8.08
N ARG A 102 -8.82 9.08 8.61
CA ARG A 102 -7.96 10.06 7.96
C ARG A 102 -6.56 9.53 7.71
N GLU A 103 -5.93 8.87 8.70
CA GLU A 103 -4.59 8.30 8.51
C GLU A 103 -4.55 7.25 7.38
N VAL A 104 -5.60 6.44 7.23
CA VAL A 104 -5.73 5.48 6.12
C VAL A 104 -5.80 6.21 4.77
N PHE A 105 -6.57 7.30 4.68
CA PHE A 105 -6.67 8.15 3.50
C PHE A 105 -5.34 8.82 3.12
N ASP A 106 -4.63 9.35 4.12
CA ASP A 106 -3.35 10.02 3.95
C ASP A 106 -2.31 9.01 3.40
N ARG A 107 -2.28 7.79 3.95
CA ARG A 107 -1.43 6.69 3.47
C ARG A 107 -1.82 6.15 2.09
N ALA A 108 -3.08 6.26 1.71
CA ALA A 108 -3.54 5.93 0.36
C ALA A 108 -3.16 7.00 -0.68
N GLY A 109 -2.57 8.12 -0.26
CA GLY A 109 -2.15 9.21 -1.14
C GLY A 109 -3.30 10.10 -1.62
N LEU A 110 -4.42 10.09 -0.89
CA LEU A 110 -5.63 10.86 -1.20
C LEU A 110 -5.70 12.20 -0.45
N GLU A 111 -4.57 12.67 0.09
CA GLU A 111 -4.50 13.98 0.72
C GLU A 111 -4.90 15.09 -0.27
N SER A 112 -5.65 16.08 0.23
CA SER A 112 -5.86 17.34 -0.47
C SER A 112 -4.52 18.09 -0.60
N THR A 113 -3.93 18.05 -1.79
CA THR A 113 -2.75 18.85 -2.16
C THR A 113 -3.10 20.34 -2.17
N SER A 114 -3.14 20.97 -1.01
CA SER A 114 -3.22 22.43 -0.90
C SER A 114 -2.48 22.91 0.33
N LYS A 115 -1.14 23.01 0.21
CA LYS A 115 -0.40 24.03 0.95
C LYS A 115 -0.48 25.33 0.16
N LEU A 116 -1.55 26.07 0.39
CA LEU A 116 -1.59 27.48 0.03
C LEU A 116 -0.88 28.22 1.16
N ASP A 117 0.41 28.53 0.96
CA ASP A 117 1.14 29.46 1.82
C ASP A 117 0.53 30.86 1.62
N ILE A 118 -0.47 31.18 2.44
CA ILE A 118 -1.04 32.52 2.50
C ILE A 118 -0.04 33.39 3.27
N THR A 119 0.92 33.96 2.55
CA THR A 119 1.61 35.17 3.02
C THR A 119 0.60 36.30 2.93
N SER A 120 0.10 36.73 4.08
CA SER A 120 -0.90 37.78 4.19
C SER A 120 -0.36 39.12 3.68
N LYS A 121 -0.73 39.50 2.45
CA LYS A 121 -0.98 40.89 2.10
C LYS A 121 -2.33 40.92 1.39
N GLY A 122 -3.29 41.56 2.05
CA GLY A 122 -4.71 41.31 1.86
C GLY A 122 -5.21 41.57 0.44
N GLU A 123 -5.95 40.60 -0.07
CA GLU A 123 -7.07 40.84 -0.98
C GLU A 123 -8.03 39.65 -0.86
N GLN A 124 -9.30 39.93 -0.58
CA GLN A 124 -10.34 38.90 -0.53
C GLN A 124 -10.52 38.32 -1.93
N VAL A 125 -10.37 37.00 -2.10
CA VAL A 125 -10.82 36.31 -3.31
C VAL A 125 -11.74 35.18 -2.91
N GLY A 126 -12.96 35.24 -3.45
CA GLY A 126 -14.16 34.59 -2.95
C GLY A 126 -14.17 33.05 -2.98
N GLY A 127 -14.97 32.49 -2.08
CA GLY A 127 -15.23 31.07 -2.00
C GLY A 127 -15.90 30.52 -3.26
N PHE A 128 -15.51 29.30 -3.63
CA PHE A 128 -16.14 28.53 -4.70
C PHE A 128 -17.63 28.32 -4.42
N SER A 129 -18.47 28.66 -5.39
CA SER A 129 -19.92 28.47 -5.30
C SER A 129 -20.28 26.98 -5.31
N ASP A 130 -21.43 26.62 -4.74
CA ASP A 130 -21.86 25.22 -4.62
C ASP A 130 -21.92 24.48 -5.96
N GLY A 131 -22.14 25.19 -7.08
CA GLY A 131 -22.08 24.63 -8.43
C GLY A 131 -20.68 24.18 -8.85
N GLN A 132 -19.63 24.87 -8.39
CA GLN A 132 -18.24 24.51 -8.68
C GLN A 132 -17.78 23.32 -7.82
N ARG A 133 -18.33 23.17 -6.61
CA ARG A 133 -18.08 22.01 -5.75
C ARG A 133 -18.74 20.75 -6.29
N ALA A 134 -19.98 20.86 -6.77
CA ALA A 134 -20.68 19.74 -7.41
C ALA A 134 -19.94 19.27 -8.67
N ALA A 135 -19.46 20.18 -9.52
CA ALA A 135 -18.69 19.84 -10.71
C ALA A 135 -17.37 19.12 -10.38
N LEU A 136 -16.69 19.51 -9.30
CA LEU A 136 -15.45 18.86 -8.86
C LEU A 136 -15.70 17.42 -8.38
N VAL A 137 -16.78 17.21 -7.61
CA VAL A 137 -17.16 15.88 -7.11
C VAL A 137 -17.58 14.96 -8.26
N THR A 138 -18.35 15.46 -9.23
CA THR A 138 -18.73 14.69 -10.42
C THR A 138 -17.51 14.30 -11.27
N ALA A 139 -16.56 15.23 -11.48
CA ALA A 139 -15.35 14.95 -12.25
C ALA A 139 -14.44 13.90 -11.58
N ILE A 140 -14.42 13.86 -10.25
CA ILE A 140 -13.66 12.86 -9.48
C ILE A 140 -14.34 11.48 -9.59
N ILE A 141 -15.68 11.43 -9.54
CA ILE A 141 -16.44 10.18 -9.69
C ILE A 141 -16.33 9.63 -11.12
N GLU A 142 -16.42 10.47 -12.15
CA GLU A 142 -16.24 10.05 -13.55
C GLU A 142 -14.83 9.51 -13.80
N ARG A 143 -13.80 10.14 -13.22
CA ARG A 143 -12.42 9.69 -13.38
C ARG A 143 -12.11 8.40 -12.62
N ALA A 144 -12.83 8.13 -11.53
CA ALA A 144 -12.79 6.86 -10.82
C ALA A 144 -13.58 5.75 -11.53
N GLY A 145 -14.65 6.09 -12.26
CA GLY A 145 -15.46 5.15 -13.03
C GLY A 145 -14.89 4.76 -14.42
N ALA A 146 -14.06 5.62 -15.03
CA ALA A 146 -13.56 5.44 -16.40
C ALA A 146 -12.43 4.38 -16.56
N THR A 147 -12.07 3.63 -15.51
CA THR A 147 -11.11 2.51 -15.63
C THR A 147 -11.79 1.14 -15.80
N GLY A 148 -13.13 1.10 -15.93
CA GLY A 148 -13.91 -0.14 -15.96
C GLY A 148 -14.53 -0.56 -17.29
N GLN A 149 -14.46 0.23 -18.38
CA GLN A 149 -15.04 -0.16 -19.67
C GLN A 149 -14.20 0.34 -20.85
N ASP A 150 -13.14 -0.39 -21.19
CA ASP A 150 -12.78 -0.59 -22.60
C ASP A 150 -11.90 -1.84 -22.74
N THR A 151 -12.53 -2.97 -23.05
CA THR A 151 -11.98 -4.13 -23.77
C THR A 151 -13.11 -5.13 -23.98
N SER A 152 -13.94 -4.86 -24.98
CA SER A 152 -14.72 -5.88 -25.69
C SER A 152 -15.03 -5.37 -27.08
N GLU A 153 -14.07 -5.49 -27.99
CA GLU A 153 -14.17 -6.28 -29.22
C GLU A 153 -12.78 -6.54 -29.81
#